data_AF-A0A437S9D6-F1
#
_entry.id   AF-A0A437S9D6-F1
#
_cell.length_a   1.000
_cell.length_b   1.000
_cell.length_c   1.000
_cell.angle_alpha   90.00
_cell.angle_beta   90.00
_cell.angle_gamma   90.00
#
_symmetry.space_group_name_H-M   'P 1'
#
loop_
_entity.id
_entity.type
_entity.pdbx_description
1 polymer ?
#
loop_
_entity_poly.entity_id
_entity_poly.type
_entity_poly.pdbx_seq_one_letter_code
_entity_poly.pdbx_strand_id
1 'polypeptide(L)'
;MTNRERNIQINFRVNEQERDLIYKKMHESDVKNLGAYLRKMAIDGQIFKLDNSPLREMNTNMSRFSSNLNQIAKRVNSTDTIYTEDIQEMKEMMVKIWQSQKYILSKLP
;
A
#
# COMPACT_ATOMS: atom_id res chain seq x y z
N MET A 1 -40.99 17.45 23.14
CA MET A 1 -39.75 16.94 22.55
C MET A 1 -38.71 18.05 22.67
N THR A 2 -37.77 17.88 23.60
CA THR A 2 -36.82 18.91 24.02
C THR A 2 -35.82 19.20 22.91
N ASN A 3 -35.52 20.48 22.68
CA ASN A 3 -34.62 20.98 21.65
C ASN A 3 -33.23 20.34 21.80
N ARG A 4 -32.91 19.33 20.98
CA ARG A 4 -31.61 18.64 21.03
C ARG A 4 -30.61 19.45 20.20
N GLU A 5 -29.43 19.76 20.76
CA GLU A 5 -28.34 20.40 20.03
C GLU A 5 -27.91 19.64 18.77
N ARG A 6 -28.14 18.31 18.73
CA ARG A 6 -27.77 17.42 17.62
C ARG A 6 -29.02 16.73 17.08
N ASN A 7 -29.75 17.41 16.22
CA ASN A 7 -31.04 16.97 15.66
C ASN A 7 -30.94 16.29 14.27
N ILE A 8 -29.83 16.46 13.55
CA ILE A 8 -29.60 15.83 12.24
C ILE A 8 -29.11 14.38 12.45
N GLN A 9 -29.73 13.43 11.75
CA GLN A 9 -29.34 12.02 11.75
C GLN A 9 -28.58 11.66 10.45
N ILE A 10 -27.52 10.87 10.58
CA ILE A 10 -26.77 10.28 9.47
C ILE A 10 -26.83 8.76 9.67
N ASN A 11 -27.37 8.04 8.69
CA ASN A 11 -27.55 6.59 8.74
C ASN A 11 -26.63 5.91 7.73
N PHE A 12 -25.97 4.82 8.14
CA PHE A 12 -25.18 3.95 7.28
C PHE A 12 -25.48 2.48 7.62
N ARG A 13 -25.49 1.63 6.60
CA ARG A 13 -25.75 0.20 6.76
C ARG A 13 -24.42 -0.54 6.88
N VAL A 14 -24.39 -1.54 7.75
CA VAL A 14 -23.25 -2.43 7.95
C VAL A 14 -23.72 -3.87 8.02
N ASN A 15 -22.84 -4.80 7.65
CA ASN A 15 -23.02 -6.21 7.95
C ASN A 15 -22.56 -6.52 9.39
N GLU A 16 -22.74 -7.77 9.82
CA GLU A 16 -22.40 -8.22 11.19
C GLU A 16 -20.90 -8.10 11.49
N GLN A 17 -20.04 -8.48 10.54
CA GLN A 17 -18.58 -8.40 10.70
C GLN A 17 -18.09 -6.95 10.82
N GLU A 18 -18.62 -6.06 9.99
CA GLU A 18 -18.34 -4.63 10.02
C GLU A 18 -18.78 -4.01 11.35
N ARG A 19 -19.97 -4.39 11.83
CA ARG A 19 -20.46 -3.97 13.14
C ARG A 19 -19.48 -4.37 14.24
N ASP A 20 -19.05 -5.62 14.30
CA ASP A 20 -18.16 -6.13 15.34
C ASP A 20 -16.79 -5.42 15.31
N LEU A 21 -16.25 -5.18 14.11
CA LEU A 21 -15.01 -4.41 13.94
C LEU A 21 -15.15 -2.97 14.43
N ILE A 22 -16.29 -2.32 14.17
CA ILE A 22 -16.56 -0.96 14.66
C ILE A 22 -16.60 -0.93 16.19
N TYR A 23 -17.29 -1.88 16.82
CA TYR A 23 -17.34 -1.98 18.28
C TYR A 23 -15.97 -2.28 18.87
N LYS A 24 -15.21 -3.19 18.28
CA LYS A 24 -13.84 -3.50 18.71
C LYS A 24 -12.95 -2.26 18.71
N LYS A 25 -12.90 -1.53 17.60
CA LYS A 25 -12.12 -0.28 17.50
C LYS A 25 -12.61 0.81 18.46
N MET A 26 -13.93 0.86 18.70
CA MET A 26 -14.50 1.76 19.69
C MET A 26 -13.97 1.43 21.10
N HIS A 27 -13.97 0.15 21.48
CA HIS A 27 -13.43 -0.29 22.77
C HIS A 27 -11.94 -0.03 22.91
N GLU A 28 -11.15 -0.23 21.84
CA GLU A 28 -9.72 0.10 21.80
C GLU A 28 -9.46 1.61 21.99
N SER A 29 -10.43 2.46 21.68
CA SER A 29 -10.34 3.93 21.85
C SER A 29 -10.89 4.45 23.18
N ASP A 30 -11.27 3.56 24.12
CA ASP A 30 -11.91 3.87 25.41
C ASP A 30 -13.22 4.70 25.32
N VAL A 31 -13.88 4.72 24.16
CA VAL A 31 -15.16 5.40 23.97
C VAL A 31 -16.31 4.44 24.26
N LYS A 32 -17.24 4.83 25.14
CA LYS A 32 -18.39 3.98 25.52
C LYS A 32 -19.62 4.18 24.63
N ASN A 33 -19.70 5.29 23.90
CA ASN A 33 -20.85 5.67 23.10
C ASN A 33 -20.53 5.60 21.61
N LEU A 34 -21.22 4.72 20.88
CA LEU A 34 -21.04 4.53 19.45
C LEU A 34 -21.22 5.82 18.64
N GLY A 35 -22.23 6.64 18.96
CA GLY A 35 -22.47 7.90 18.28
C GLY A 35 -21.38 8.95 18.55
N ALA A 36 -20.74 8.91 19.72
CA ALA A 36 -19.59 9.75 20.02
C ALA A 36 -18.34 9.27 19.28
N TYR A 37 -18.10 7.95 19.27
CA TYR A 37 -16.99 7.33 18.55
C TYR A 37 -17.07 7.60 17.04
N LEU A 38 -18.21 7.31 16.42
CA LEU A 38 -18.40 7.51 14.98
C LEU A 38 -18.29 8.98 14.59
N ARG A 39 -18.83 9.90 15.42
CA ARG A 39 -18.68 11.34 15.16
C ARG A 39 -17.22 11.78 15.28
N LYS A 40 -16.50 11.30 16.29
CA LYS A 40 -15.07 11.58 16.46
C LYS A 40 -14.27 11.06 15.26
N MET A 41 -14.53 9.85 14.82
CA MET A 41 -13.88 9.28 13.64
C MET A 41 -14.26 9.99 12.33
N ALA A 42 -15.50 10.47 12.20
CA ALA A 42 -15.95 11.18 11.01
C ALA A 42 -15.43 12.63 10.94
N ILE A 43 -15.13 13.27 12.08
CA ILE A 43 -14.63 14.65 12.15
C ILE A 43 -13.11 14.69 12.25
N ASP A 44 -12.54 13.95 13.20
CA ASP A 44 -11.11 13.99 13.55
C ASP A 44 -10.30 12.90 12.83
N GLY A 45 -10.96 11.94 12.20
CA GLY A 45 -10.30 10.83 11.52
C GLY A 45 -9.43 11.33 10.37
N GLN A 46 -8.13 11.04 10.45
CA GLN A 46 -7.21 11.31 9.34
C GLN A 46 -7.36 10.21 8.28
N ILE A 47 -7.72 10.62 7.06
CA ILE A 47 -7.71 9.71 5.91
C ILE A 47 -6.30 9.69 5.34
N PHE A 48 -5.58 8.60 5.58
CA PHE A 48 -4.29 8.36 4.93
C PHE A 48 -4.53 7.73 3.56
N LYS A 49 -4.32 8.53 2.51
CA LYS A 49 -4.23 7.99 1.15
C LYS A 49 -2.81 7.51 0.90
N LEU A 50 -2.60 6.21 1.01
CA LEU A 50 -1.35 5.58 0.61
C LEU A 50 -1.27 5.55 -0.92
N ASP A 51 -0.42 6.40 -1.49
CA ASP A 51 -0.09 6.33 -2.91
C ASP A 51 0.93 5.20 -3.13
N ASN A 52 0.44 4.07 -3.62
CA ASN A 52 1.26 2.89 -3.92
C ASN A 52 1.83 2.91 -5.35
N SER A 53 1.68 4.01 -6.10
CA SER A 53 2.25 4.14 -7.45
C SER A 53 3.75 3.85 -7.50
N PRO A 54 4.58 4.33 -6.55
CA PRO A 54 6.01 4.01 -6.52
C PRO A 54 6.31 2.50 -6.34
N LEU A 55 5.53 1.81 -5.50
CA LEU A 55 5.65 0.36 -5.32
C LEU A 55 5.30 -0.41 -6.61
N ARG A 56 4.29 0.05 -7.34
CA ARG A 56 3.89 -0.54 -8.61
C ARG A 56 4.97 -0.39 -9.68
N GLU A 57 5.63 0.76 -9.72
CA GLU A 57 6.76 1.01 -10.63
C GLU A 57 7.95 0.11 -10.28
N MET A 58 8.31 0.00 -9.00
CA MET A 58 9.38 -0.90 -8.54
C MET A 58 9.11 -2.36 -8.94
N ASN A 59 7.89 -2.86 -8.74
CA ASN A 59 7.51 -4.23 -9.12
C ASN A 59 7.59 -4.45 -10.64
N THR A 60 7.27 -3.43 -11.43
CA THR A 60 7.39 -3.49 -12.90
C THR A 60 8.86 -3.60 -13.32
N ASN A 61 9.73 -2.79 -12.72
CA ASN A 61 11.18 -2.85 -12.95
C ASN A 61 11.77 -4.20 -12.53
N MET A 62 11.34 -4.75 -11.39
CA MET A 62 11.74 -6.07 -10.91
C MET A 62 11.31 -7.20 -11.87
N SER A 63 10.09 -7.14 -12.38
CA SER A 63 9.58 -8.12 -13.35
C SER A 63 10.39 -8.10 -14.66
N ARG A 64 10.74 -6.92 -15.15
CA ARG A 64 11.61 -6.75 -16.33
C ARG A 64 13.00 -7.32 -16.09
N PHE A 65 13.60 -7.00 -14.94
CA PHE A 65 14.90 -7.54 -14.54
C PHE A 65 14.87 -9.08 -14.51
N SER A 66 13.85 -9.68 -13.90
CA SER A 66 13.70 -11.14 -13.87
C SER A 66 13.55 -11.76 -15.26
N SER A 67 12.83 -11.09 -16.18
CA SER A 67 12.68 -11.57 -17.56
C SER A 67 14.00 -11.54 -18.32
N ASN A 68 14.77 -10.46 -18.19
CA ASN A 68 16.07 -10.33 -18.86
C ASN A 68 17.09 -11.32 -18.30
N LEU A 69 17.11 -11.53 -16.98
CA LEU A 69 17.88 -12.60 -16.34
C LEU A 69 17.57 -13.98 -16.93
N ASN A 70 16.28 -14.29 -17.11
CA ASN A 70 15.86 -15.55 -17.68
C ASN A 70 16.28 -15.72 -19.15
N GLN A 71 16.30 -14.63 -19.92
CA GLN A 71 16.80 -14.65 -21.30
C GLN A 71 18.30 -14.92 -21.36
N ILE A 72 19.09 -14.28 -20.48
CA ILE A 72 20.52 -14.52 -20.38
C ILE A 72 20.79 -15.97 -19.97
N ALA A 73 20.09 -16.48 -18.95
CA ALA A 73 20.22 -17.86 -18.51
C ALA A 73 19.94 -18.86 -19.64
N LYS A 74 18.86 -18.66 -20.41
CA LYS A 74 18.55 -19.49 -21.59
C LYS A 74 19.64 -19.41 -22.65
N ARG A 75 20.18 -18.21 -22.91
CA ARG A 75 21.24 -18.00 -23.90
C ARG A 75 22.52 -18.71 -23.48
N VAL A 76 22.98 -18.50 -22.25
CA VAL A 76 24.17 -19.15 -21.68
C VAL A 76 24.03 -20.67 -21.75
N ASN A 77 22.88 -21.22 -21.37
CA ASN A 77 22.62 -22.66 -21.47
C ASN A 77 22.65 -23.21 -22.91
N SER A 78 22.49 -22.34 -23.92
CA SER A 78 22.50 -22.72 -25.34
C SER A 78 23.83 -22.47 -26.06
N THR A 79 24.57 -21.44 -25.67
CA THR A 79 25.80 -20.98 -26.38
C THR A 79 27.07 -21.10 -25.55
N ASP A 80 26.97 -21.48 -24.28
CA ASP A 80 28.07 -21.56 -23.31
C ASP A 80 28.92 -20.27 -23.22
N THR A 81 28.32 -19.14 -23.61
CA THR A 81 28.99 -17.84 -23.76
C THR A 81 28.19 -16.77 -23.02
N ILE A 82 28.89 -15.94 -22.23
CA ILE A 82 28.32 -14.80 -21.51
C ILE A 82 28.81 -13.52 -22.17
N TYR A 83 27.89 -12.63 -22.55
CA TYR A 83 28.22 -11.34 -23.15
C TYR A 83 28.36 -10.26 -22.06
N THR A 84 29.31 -9.35 -22.25
CA THR A 84 29.57 -8.28 -21.29
C THR A 84 28.43 -7.25 -21.27
N GLU A 85 27.79 -7.07 -22.42
CA GLU A 85 26.64 -6.19 -22.64
C GLU A 85 25.43 -6.63 -21.80
N ASP A 86 25.16 -7.94 -21.75
CA ASP A 86 24.09 -8.53 -20.95
C ASP A 86 24.29 -8.25 -19.45
N ILE A 87 25.53 -8.41 -18.96
CA ILE A 87 25.90 -8.12 -17.57
C ILE A 87 25.76 -6.61 -17.28
N GLN A 88 26.15 -5.77 -18.23
CA GLN A 88 26.06 -4.32 -18.09
C GLN A 88 24.60 -3.86 -18.00
N GLU A 89 23.72 -4.37 -18.87
CA GLU A 89 22.29 -4.08 -18.85
C GLU A 89 21.65 -4.51 -17.52
N MET A 90 22.03 -5.68 -16.99
CA MET A 90 21.59 -6.15 -15.68
C MET A 90 22.00 -5.21 -14.54
N LYS A 91 23.25 -4.73 -14.53
CA LYS A 91 23.73 -3.77 -13.52
C LYS A 91 22.93 -2.48 -13.55
N GLU A 92 22.64 -1.95 -14.74
CA GLU A 92 21.86 -0.73 -14.90
C GLU A 92 20.42 -0.88 -14.41
N MET A 93 19.77 -2.02 -14.72
CA MET A 93 18.43 -2.31 -14.18
C MET A 93 18.43 -2.47 -12.66
N MET A 94 19.46 -3.10 -12.09
CA MET A 94 19.60 -3.24 -10.63
C MET A 94 19.75 -1.88 -9.95
N VAL A 95 20.51 -0.95 -10.53
CA VAL A 95 20.63 0.43 -10.04
C VAL A 95 19.27 1.14 -10.04
N LYS A 96 18.47 0.99 -11.10
CA LYS A 96 17.12 1.56 -11.18
C LYS A 96 16.20 1.01 -10.08
N ILE A 97 16.21 -0.31 -9.85
CA ILE A 97 15.44 -0.93 -8.77
C ILE A 97 15.88 -0.39 -7.40
N TRP A 98 17.19 -0.27 -7.16
CA TRP A 98 17.72 0.26 -5.91
C TRP A 98 17.33 1.72 -5.66
N GLN A 99 17.33 2.55 -6.70
CA GLN A 99 16.87 3.93 -6.62
C GLN A 99 15.38 4.02 -6.30
N SER A 100 14.53 3.21 -6.95
CA SER A 100 13.10 3.12 -6.63
C SER A 100 12.87 2.69 -5.18
N GLN A 101 13.62 1.69 -4.69
CA GLN A 101 13.53 1.24 -3.31
C GLN A 101 13.92 2.33 -2.31
N LYS A 102 15.04 3.04 -2.55
CA LYS A 102 15.46 4.18 -1.71
C LYS A 102 14.41 5.28 -1.67
N TYR A 103 13.82 5.61 -2.83
CA TYR A 103 12.76 6.60 -2.90
C TYR A 103 11.56 6.20 -2.03
N ILE A 104 11.10 4.95 -2.15
CA ILE A 104 9.98 4.43 -1.34
C ILE A 104 10.30 4.53 0.15
N LEU A 105 11.47 4.05 0.58
CA LEU A 105 11.88 4.10 1.98
C LEU A 105 11.95 5.53 2.52
N SER A 106 12.34 6.51 1.69
CA SER A 106 12.37 7.93 2.08
C SER A 106 10.98 8.56 2.28
N LYS A 107 9.93 7.92 1.77
CA LYS A 107 8.54 8.38 1.82
C LYS A 107 7.70 7.65 2.85
N LEU A 108 8.25 6.62 3.49
CA LEU A 108 7.59 5.96 4.62
C LEU A 108 7.63 6.91 5.83
N PRO A 109 6.50 7.05 6.57
CA PRO A 109 6.45 7.83 7.80
C PRO A 109 7.27 7.21 8.94
#